data_AF-A0A4R6F500-F1
#
_entry.id   AF-A0A4R6F500-F1
#
_cell.length_a   1.000
_cell.length_b   1.000
_cell.length_c   1.000
_cell.angle_alpha   90.00
_cell.angle_beta   90.00
_cell.angle_gamma   90.00
#
_symmetry.space_group_name_H-M   'P 1'
#
loop_
_entity.id
_entity.type
_entity.pdbx_description
1 polymer ?
#
loop_
_entity_poly.entity_id
_entity_poly.type
_entity_poly.pdbx_seq_one_letter_code
_entity_poly.pdbx_strand_id
1 'polypeptide(L)'
;MKNDIEASRSFLSMFDREIEKIKRSACLSIDIKSVPDQSTREVFESGLNWLAAFIMRPHAELGRRGAVCPFVKPAHHEGSLVFCIWDVTELPFDIFISILNRLPTLYHQLFADMSGNSRLCSICIFLNGLKEEQYSEYIDRAHSMVKPVFMEAGLMIGEFHPLSVTAGVHSRTFRPMRSDRPAFVVRAITPHDAMFIDRDGSPAEVRLRELLTYKSWVGAVLPEDESLAIEKRITELRLAIAGRS
;
A
#
# COMPACT_ATOMS: atom_id res chain seq x y z
N MET A 1 -32.89 16.41 5.56
CA MET A 1 -31.99 17.50 5.11
C MET A 1 -31.11 18.09 6.20
N LYS A 2 -31.62 18.76 7.26
CA LYS A 2 -30.74 19.30 8.35
C LYS A 2 -30.00 18.18 9.12
N ASN A 3 -30.71 17.12 9.50
CA ASN A 3 -30.14 15.97 10.22
C ASN A 3 -29.11 15.20 9.38
N ASP A 4 -29.30 15.10 8.06
CA ASP A 4 -28.37 14.39 7.16
C ASP A 4 -27.06 15.15 6.98
N ILE A 5 -27.12 16.50 6.95
CA ILE A 5 -25.93 17.35 6.85
C ILE A 5 -25.12 17.30 8.16
N GLU A 6 -25.79 17.27 9.31
CA GLU A 6 -25.14 17.23 10.62
C GLU A 6 -24.54 15.85 10.91
N ALA A 7 -25.24 14.77 10.56
CA ALA A 7 -24.69 13.41 10.59
C ALA A 7 -23.47 13.29 9.67
N SER A 8 -23.58 13.77 8.41
CA SER A 8 -22.46 13.75 7.45
C SER A 8 -21.23 14.51 7.98
N ARG A 9 -21.42 15.71 8.55
CA ARG A 9 -20.33 16.47 9.20
C ARG A 9 -19.72 15.72 10.39
N SER A 10 -20.53 15.05 11.19
CA SER A 10 -20.06 14.23 12.30
C SER A 10 -19.20 13.05 11.81
N PHE A 11 -19.63 12.35 10.75
CA PHE A 11 -18.85 11.27 10.13
C PHE A 11 -17.53 11.75 9.52
N LEU A 12 -17.54 12.87 8.77
CA LEU A 12 -16.32 13.52 8.28
C LEU A 12 -15.36 13.81 9.43
N SER A 13 -15.86 14.38 10.52
CA SER A 13 -15.05 14.66 11.71
C SER A 13 -14.50 13.40 12.38
N MET A 14 -15.22 12.27 12.31
CA MET A 14 -14.76 10.99 12.86
C MET A 14 -13.60 10.44 12.04
N PHE A 15 -13.73 10.39 10.72
CA PHE A 15 -12.67 9.87 9.85
C PHE A 15 -11.40 10.71 9.95
N ASP A 16 -11.53 12.04 10.02
CA ASP A 16 -10.38 12.93 10.16
C ASP A 16 -9.70 12.74 11.53
N ARG A 17 -10.47 12.50 12.60
CA ARG A 17 -9.92 12.13 13.91
C ARG A 17 -9.14 10.82 13.86
N GLU A 18 -9.62 9.81 13.14
CA GLU A 18 -8.89 8.54 12.99
C GLU A 18 -7.60 8.72 12.19
N ILE A 19 -7.61 9.47 11.09
CA ILE A 19 -6.39 9.79 10.34
C ILE A 19 -5.38 10.53 11.22
N GLU A 20 -5.82 11.49 12.04
CA GLU A 20 -4.94 12.19 12.98
C GLU A 20 -4.40 11.29 14.09
N LYS A 21 -5.16 10.30 14.57
CA LYS A 21 -4.63 9.29 15.51
C LYS A 21 -3.50 8.48 14.87
N ILE A 22 -3.70 7.99 13.64
CA ILE A 22 -2.68 7.24 12.90
C ILE A 22 -1.44 8.13 12.70
N LYS A 23 -1.63 9.39 12.29
CA LYS A 23 -0.56 10.37 12.11
C LYS A 23 0.24 10.64 13.38
N ARG A 24 -0.42 10.75 14.54
CA ARG A 24 0.26 10.98 15.82
C ARG A 24 1.18 9.85 16.24
N SER A 25 0.94 8.64 15.71
CA SER A 25 1.83 7.49 15.92
C SER A 25 3.00 7.43 14.95
N ALA A 26 3.04 8.30 13.94
CA ALA A 26 4.06 8.27 12.90
C ALA A 26 5.46 8.43 13.49
N CYS A 27 6.35 7.51 13.15
CA CYS A 27 7.74 7.51 13.58
C CYS A 27 8.64 7.02 12.45
N LEU A 28 9.78 7.66 12.23
CA LEU A 28 10.77 7.10 11.31
C LEU A 28 11.25 5.74 11.81
N SER A 29 11.39 4.79 10.89
CA SER A 29 11.85 3.43 11.21
C SER A 29 13.24 3.38 11.86
N ILE A 30 14.06 4.43 11.70
CA ILE A 30 15.36 4.60 12.37
C ILE A 30 15.24 5.12 13.80
N ASP A 31 14.11 5.72 14.16
CA ASP A 31 13.89 6.42 15.43
C ASP A 31 12.92 5.69 16.36
N ILE A 32 12.56 4.44 16.07
CA ILE A 32 11.53 3.69 16.80
C ILE A 32 11.80 3.60 18.31
N LYS A 33 13.07 3.66 18.73
CA LYS A 33 13.46 3.65 20.16
C LYS A 33 13.01 4.90 20.92
N SER A 34 12.74 6.00 20.22
CA SER A 34 12.23 7.26 20.78
C SER A 34 10.72 7.25 21.04
N VAL A 35 9.97 6.28 20.50
CA VAL A 35 8.52 6.18 20.68
C VAL A 35 8.20 5.97 22.16
N PRO A 36 7.45 6.85 22.84
CA PRO A 36 7.23 6.77 24.28
C PRO A 36 6.27 5.64 24.68
N ASP A 37 5.25 5.38 23.87
CA ASP A 37 4.29 4.31 24.11
C ASP A 37 4.94 2.93 23.89
N GLN A 38 5.02 2.14 24.96
CA GLN A 38 5.71 0.85 24.93
C GLN A 38 5.03 -0.14 23.96
N SER A 39 3.70 -0.18 23.93
CA SER A 39 2.97 -1.13 23.07
C SER A 39 3.19 -0.83 21.59
N THR A 40 3.22 0.45 21.21
CA THR A 40 3.51 0.92 19.86
C THR A 40 4.95 0.62 19.50
N ARG A 41 5.89 0.86 20.42
CA ARG A 41 7.30 0.54 20.22
C ARG A 41 7.52 -0.94 19.95
N GLU A 42 6.88 -1.83 20.71
CA GLU A 42 6.96 -3.28 20.51
C GLU A 42 6.45 -3.71 19.12
N VAL A 43 5.35 -3.10 18.65
CA VAL A 43 4.83 -3.33 17.28
C VAL A 43 5.85 -2.88 16.23
N PHE A 44 6.45 -1.70 16.40
CA PHE A 44 7.44 -1.17 15.46
C PHE A 44 8.74 -1.97 15.45
N GLU A 45 9.19 -2.46 16.60
CA GLU A 45 10.34 -3.35 16.71
C GLU A 45 10.09 -4.69 16.01
N SER A 46 8.91 -5.28 16.22
CA SER A 46 8.48 -6.49 15.49
C SER A 46 8.46 -6.24 13.97
N GLY A 47 7.91 -5.11 13.54
CA GLY A 47 7.88 -4.70 12.14
C GLY A 47 9.26 -4.54 11.54
N LEU A 48 10.18 -3.84 12.22
CA LEU A 48 11.55 -3.67 11.74
C LEU A 48 12.30 -5.01 11.67
N ASN A 49 12.08 -5.90 12.65
CA ASN A 49 12.65 -7.24 12.64
C ASN A 49 12.17 -8.05 11.42
N TRP A 50 10.86 -8.04 11.13
CA TRP A 50 10.30 -8.66 9.93
C TRP A 50 10.95 -8.10 8.65
N LEU A 51 11.03 -6.77 8.52
CA LEU A 51 11.64 -6.14 7.36
C LEU A 51 13.12 -6.56 7.20
N ALA A 52 13.89 -6.53 8.28
CA ALA A 52 15.32 -6.84 8.27
C ALA A 52 15.62 -8.34 8.04
N ALA A 53 14.76 -9.22 8.53
CA ALA A 53 14.91 -10.67 8.43
C ALA A 53 14.41 -11.22 7.08
N PHE A 54 13.40 -10.59 6.48
CA PHE A 54 12.75 -11.09 5.28
C PHE A 54 12.79 -10.10 4.10
N ILE A 55 12.13 -8.96 4.24
CA ILE A 55 11.88 -8.05 3.09
C ILE A 55 13.17 -7.46 2.50
N MET A 56 14.14 -7.14 3.37
CA MET A 56 15.45 -6.59 2.99
C MET A 56 16.47 -7.66 2.58
N ARG A 57 16.09 -8.94 2.58
CA ARG A 57 16.99 -10.08 2.31
C ARG A 57 16.70 -10.74 0.97
N PRO A 58 17.71 -11.32 0.31
CA PRO A 58 17.46 -12.23 -0.79
C PRO A 58 16.76 -13.50 -0.28
N HIS A 59 15.98 -14.14 -1.15
CA HIS A 59 15.31 -15.40 -0.84
C HIS A 59 15.47 -16.38 -1.99
N ALA A 60 15.79 -17.64 -1.68
CA ALA A 60 16.06 -18.65 -2.70
C ALA A 60 14.86 -18.87 -3.64
N GLU A 61 13.65 -18.84 -3.09
CA GLU A 61 12.41 -19.05 -3.85
C GLU A 61 11.87 -17.78 -4.55
N LEU A 62 12.53 -16.63 -4.41
CA LEU A 62 12.05 -15.35 -4.97
C LEU A 62 11.90 -15.39 -6.50
N GLY A 63 12.69 -16.22 -7.18
CA GLY A 63 12.72 -16.32 -8.64
C GLY A 63 13.54 -15.23 -9.34
N ARG A 64 14.20 -14.35 -8.57
CA ARG A 64 15.20 -13.38 -9.07
C ARG A 64 16.29 -13.14 -8.02
N ARG A 65 17.40 -12.53 -8.45
CA ARG A 65 18.48 -12.08 -7.54
C ARG A 65 18.05 -10.85 -6.73
N GLY A 66 18.77 -10.62 -5.63
CA GLY A 66 18.58 -9.45 -4.77
C GLY A 66 17.49 -9.64 -3.71
N ALA A 67 17.20 -8.57 -2.97
CA ALA A 67 16.23 -8.59 -1.88
C ALA A 67 14.79 -8.84 -2.35
N VAL A 68 13.95 -9.37 -1.45
CA VAL A 68 12.49 -9.52 -1.67
C VAL A 68 11.88 -8.20 -2.14
N CYS A 69 12.14 -7.10 -1.43
CA CYS A 69 11.86 -5.75 -1.93
C CYS A 69 13.16 -4.93 -2.01
N PRO A 70 13.53 -4.42 -3.21
CA PRO A 70 14.75 -3.65 -3.37
C PRO A 70 14.67 -2.23 -2.76
N PHE A 71 13.48 -1.75 -2.41
CA PHE A 71 13.25 -0.37 -1.98
C PHE A 71 13.35 -0.16 -0.46
N VAL A 72 13.03 -1.17 0.34
CA VAL A 72 12.85 -1.00 1.79
C VAL A 72 14.16 -0.72 2.52
N LYS A 73 15.25 -1.42 2.16
CA LYS A 73 16.55 -1.21 2.81
C LYS A 73 17.10 0.22 2.55
N PRO A 74 17.11 0.73 1.31
CA PRO A 74 17.41 2.13 1.04
C PRO A 74 16.49 3.11 1.79
N ALA A 75 15.18 2.90 1.74
CA ALA A 75 14.21 3.78 2.41
C ALA A 75 14.46 3.87 3.93
N HIS A 76 14.79 2.75 4.57
CA HIS A 76 15.15 2.73 5.99
C HIS A 76 16.44 3.53 6.27
N HIS A 77 17.52 3.26 5.54
CA HIS A 77 18.81 3.92 5.76
C HIS A 77 18.78 5.43 5.50
N GLU A 78 17.97 5.88 4.54
CA GLU A 78 17.84 7.29 4.17
C GLU A 78 16.78 8.04 5.02
N GLY A 79 16.21 7.40 6.04
CA GLY A 79 15.18 8.03 6.87
C GLY A 79 13.89 8.39 6.10
N SER A 80 13.56 7.60 5.07
CA SER A 80 12.37 7.78 4.21
C SER A 80 11.28 6.72 4.47
N LEU A 81 11.46 5.85 5.46
CA LEU A 81 10.46 4.86 5.87
C LEU A 81 9.84 5.23 7.21
N VAL A 82 8.54 5.55 7.18
CA VAL A 82 7.73 5.91 8.35
C VAL A 82 6.89 4.72 8.78
N PHE A 83 6.82 4.45 10.07
CA PHE A 83 5.90 3.50 10.69
C PHE A 83 4.75 4.23 11.35
N CYS A 84 3.54 3.70 11.17
CA CYS A 84 2.35 4.12 11.89
C CYS A 84 1.67 2.88 12.48
N ILE A 85 0.87 3.07 13.53
CA ILE A 85 -0.04 2.06 14.04
C ILE A 85 -1.48 2.54 13.87
N TRP A 86 -2.37 1.61 13.52
CA TRP A 86 -3.80 1.85 13.46
C TRP A 86 -4.53 0.75 14.23
N ASP A 87 -5.14 1.16 15.35
CA ASP A 87 -6.02 0.28 16.12
C ASP A 87 -7.36 0.15 15.41
N VAL A 88 -7.69 -1.08 15.01
CA VAL A 88 -8.93 -1.43 14.32
C VAL A 88 -9.73 -2.46 15.10
N THR A 89 -9.46 -2.57 16.40
CA THR A 89 -10.22 -3.41 17.34
C THR A 89 -11.71 -3.08 17.22
N GLU A 90 -12.50 -4.11 16.90
CA GLU A 90 -13.96 -4.02 16.76
C GLU A 90 -14.47 -2.98 15.72
N LEU A 91 -13.60 -2.52 14.82
CA LEU A 91 -13.98 -1.53 13.81
C LEU A 91 -14.83 -2.20 12.70
N PRO A 92 -16.07 -1.75 12.45
CA PRO A 92 -16.89 -2.30 11.37
C PRO A 92 -16.23 -2.11 10.00
N PHE A 93 -16.39 -3.09 9.11
CA PHE A 93 -15.67 -3.13 7.84
C PHE A 93 -15.96 -1.92 6.93
N ASP A 94 -17.19 -1.41 6.89
CA ASP A 94 -17.57 -0.22 6.12
C ASP A 94 -16.88 1.05 6.64
N ILE A 95 -16.77 1.19 7.96
CA ILE A 95 -16.03 2.28 8.60
C ILE A 95 -14.52 2.14 8.34
N PHE A 96 -13.98 0.93 8.46
CA PHE A 96 -12.58 0.62 8.13
C PHE A 96 -12.24 1.03 6.69
N ILE A 97 -13.06 0.63 5.70
CA ILE A 97 -12.85 1.01 4.29
C ILE A 97 -12.94 2.52 4.09
N SER A 98 -13.88 3.18 4.77
CA SER A 98 -14.05 4.64 4.67
C SER A 98 -12.82 5.40 5.18
N ILE A 99 -12.16 4.91 6.23
CA ILE A 99 -10.90 5.47 6.76
C ILE A 99 -9.74 5.12 5.82
N LEU A 100 -9.65 3.86 5.38
CA LEU A 100 -8.58 3.39 4.50
C LEU A 100 -8.54 4.18 3.17
N ASN A 101 -9.70 4.51 2.61
CA ASN A 101 -9.80 5.37 1.42
C ASN A 101 -9.27 6.80 1.63
N ARG A 102 -9.11 7.26 2.87
CA ARG A 102 -8.56 8.59 3.19
C ARG A 102 -7.06 8.57 3.50
N LEU A 103 -6.47 7.40 3.71
CA LEU A 103 -5.04 7.27 4.01
C LEU A 103 -4.09 7.82 2.93
N PRO A 104 -4.45 7.98 1.64
CA PRO A 104 -3.62 8.74 0.71
C PRO A 104 -3.32 10.17 1.18
N THR A 105 -4.26 10.81 1.89
CA THR A 105 -4.05 12.17 2.43
C THR A 105 -2.96 12.16 3.51
N LEU A 106 -2.91 11.12 4.35
CA LEU A 106 -1.86 10.95 5.35
C LEU A 106 -0.47 10.87 4.69
N TYR A 107 -0.35 10.12 3.60
CA TYR A 107 0.91 10.02 2.86
C TYR A 107 1.43 11.39 2.43
N HIS A 108 0.60 12.18 1.76
CA HIS A 108 0.99 13.51 1.32
C HIS A 108 1.27 14.46 2.48
N GLN A 109 0.53 14.36 3.59
CA GLN A 109 0.78 15.17 4.78
C GLN A 109 2.13 14.86 5.45
N LEU A 110 2.49 13.58 5.60
CA LEU A 110 3.74 13.19 6.26
C LEU A 110 4.99 13.57 5.44
N PHE A 111 4.86 13.63 4.12
CA PHE A 111 5.98 13.93 3.22
C PHE A 111 5.90 15.31 2.57
N ALA A 112 4.95 16.17 2.98
CA ALA A 112 4.80 17.53 2.44
C ALA A 112 6.08 18.38 2.63
N ASP A 113 6.73 18.24 3.78
CA ASP A 113 7.88 19.05 4.18
C ASP A 113 9.23 18.34 3.95
N MET A 114 9.25 17.11 3.43
CA MET A 114 10.52 16.45 3.10
C MET A 114 11.14 17.15 1.88
N SER A 115 12.16 17.96 2.16
CA SER A 115 12.97 18.67 1.17
C SER A 115 13.84 17.70 0.39
N GLY A 116 13.22 17.01 -0.57
CA GLY A 116 13.89 16.07 -1.46
C GLY A 116 12.88 15.12 -2.08
N ASN A 117 12.94 14.97 -3.40
CA ASN A 117 12.12 14.01 -4.16
C ASN A 117 12.60 12.57 -3.91
N SER A 118 12.76 12.14 -2.65
CA SER A 118 13.06 10.76 -2.33
C SER A 118 11.89 9.92 -2.83
N ARG A 119 12.11 9.20 -3.94
CA ARG A 119 11.15 8.23 -4.49
C ARG A 119 10.96 7.02 -3.57
N LEU A 120 11.67 6.98 -2.44
CA LEU A 120 11.67 5.91 -1.46
C LEU A 120 10.75 6.20 -0.26
N CYS A 121 10.14 7.39 -0.18
CA CYS A 121 9.15 7.72 0.84
C CYS A 121 8.07 6.62 0.91
N SER A 122 8.00 5.98 2.06
CA SER A 122 7.14 4.83 2.30
C SER A 122 6.54 4.89 3.69
N ILE A 123 5.28 4.47 3.83
CA ILE A 123 4.61 4.31 5.12
C ILE A 123 4.28 2.84 5.31
N CYS A 124 4.65 2.28 6.45
CA CYS A 124 4.15 0.98 6.90
C CYS A 124 3.15 1.21 8.03
N ILE A 125 1.88 0.93 7.77
CA ILE A 125 0.77 1.09 8.71
C ILE A 125 0.46 -0.28 9.31
N PHE A 126 0.89 -0.53 10.54
CA PHE A 126 0.61 -1.77 11.27
C PHE A 126 -0.80 -1.72 11.85
N LEU A 127 -1.55 -2.82 11.68
CA LEU A 127 -2.91 -2.94 12.19
C LEU A 127 -2.91 -3.69 13.52
N ASN A 128 -3.61 -3.14 14.52
CA ASN A 128 -3.82 -3.80 15.80
C ASN A 128 -5.29 -4.21 15.97
N GLY A 129 -5.53 -5.32 16.67
CA GLY A 129 -6.89 -5.77 16.99
C GLY A 129 -7.55 -6.68 15.96
N LEU A 130 -6.93 -6.96 14.81
CA LEU A 130 -7.43 -7.96 13.86
C LEU A 130 -7.13 -9.38 14.32
N LYS A 131 -8.16 -10.22 14.34
CA LYS A 131 -8.04 -11.67 14.50
C LYS A 131 -7.68 -12.34 13.17
N GLU A 132 -7.12 -13.53 13.23
CA GLU A 132 -6.66 -14.28 12.05
C GLU A 132 -7.78 -14.49 11.02
N GLU A 133 -9.00 -14.79 11.48
CA GLU A 133 -10.16 -15.04 10.62
C GLU A 133 -10.60 -13.78 9.86
N GLN A 134 -10.18 -12.60 10.31
CA GLN A 134 -10.52 -11.31 9.71
C GLN A 134 -9.53 -10.88 8.63
N TYR A 135 -8.36 -11.51 8.50
CA TYR A 135 -7.32 -11.05 7.56
C TYR A 135 -7.79 -11.04 6.11
N SER A 136 -8.50 -12.08 5.66
CA SER A 136 -8.98 -12.12 4.27
C SER A 136 -9.95 -10.97 3.95
N GLU A 137 -10.80 -10.58 4.90
CA GLU A 137 -11.74 -9.48 4.71
C GLU A 137 -11.06 -8.11 4.87
N TYR A 138 -10.34 -7.89 5.97
CA TYR A 138 -9.80 -6.58 6.33
C TYR A 138 -8.48 -6.23 5.64
N ILE A 139 -7.77 -7.21 5.07
CA ILE A 139 -6.51 -6.99 4.36
C ILE A 139 -6.70 -7.23 2.86
N ASP A 140 -7.00 -8.46 2.44
CA ASP A 140 -7.04 -8.82 1.01
C ASP A 140 -8.22 -8.16 0.28
N ARG A 141 -9.44 -8.33 0.80
CA ARG A 141 -10.63 -7.73 0.19
C ARG A 141 -10.57 -6.20 0.27
N ALA A 142 -10.14 -5.66 1.41
CA ALA A 142 -9.98 -4.22 1.55
C ALA A 142 -8.98 -3.64 0.55
N HIS A 143 -7.80 -4.27 0.39
CA HIS A 143 -6.81 -3.89 -0.62
C HIS A 143 -7.41 -3.86 -2.02
N SER A 144 -8.10 -4.94 -2.42
CA SER A 144 -8.74 -5.02 -3.73
C SER A 144 -9.75 -3.89 -3.96
N MET A 145 -10.44 -3.43 -2.91
CA MET A 145 -11.42 -2.36 -2.99
C MET A 145 -10.76 -0.97 -3.09
N VAL A 146 -9.70 -0.72 -2.31
CA VAL A 146 -9.10 0.61 -2.19
C VAL A 146 -7.94 0.87 -3.15
N LYS A 147 -7.33 -0.18 -3.72
CA LYS A 147 -6.20 -0.05 -4.67
C LYS A 147 -6.44 1.02 -5.76
N PRO A 148 -7.63 1.11 -6.39
CA PRO A 148 -7.90 2.18 -7.37
C PRO A 148 -7.76 3.59 -6.79
N VAL A 149 -8.25 3.83 -5.57
CA VAL A 149 -8.17 5.13 -4.88
C VAL A 149 -6.72 5.52 -4.60
N PHE A 150 -5.90 4.57 -4.16
CA PHE A 150 -4.47 4.81 -3.96
C PHE A 150 -3.75 5.10 -5.28
N MET A 151 -4.05 4.33 -6.34
CA MET A 151 -3.43 4.55 -7.64
C MET A 151 -3.81 5.91 -8.23
N GLU A 152 -5.07 6.34 -8.09
CA GLU A 152 -5.52 7.67 -8.51
C GLU A 152 -4.78 8.79 -7.77
N ALA A 153 -4.36 8.56 -6.53
CA ALA A 153 -3.52 9.46 -5.75
C ALA A 153 -2.01 9.35 -6.04
N GLY A 154 -1.59 8.52 -7.01
CA GLY A 154 -0.18 8.34 -7.36
C GLY A 154 0.58 7.40 -6.44
N LEU A 155 -0.16 6.57 -5.69
CA LEU A 155 0.37 5.67 -4.68
C LEU A 155 0.10 4.21 -5.05
N MET A 156 1.03 3.35 -4.64
CA MET A 156 0.79 1.91 -4.52
C MET A 156 0.52 1.58 -3.05
N ILE A 157 -0.39 0.62 -2.84
CA ILE A 157 -0.64 -0.01 -1.55
C ILE A 157 -0.36 -1.52 -1.66
N GLY A 158 0.35 -2.06 -0.67
CA GLY A 158 0.59 -3.50 -0.52
C GLY A 158 -0.08 -4.05 0.74
N GLU A 159 -0.65 -5.24 0.62
CA GLU A 159 -1.45 -5.95 1.61
C GLU A 159 -0.64 -7.05 2.29
N PHE A 160 -0.30 -6.89 3.58
CA PHE A 160 0.55 -7.82 4.30
C PHE A 160 -0.19 -8.44 5.47
N HIS A 161 -0.12 -9.76 5.62
CA HIS A 161 -0.58 -10.46 6.83
C HIS A 161 0.04 -11.87 6.94
N PRO A 162 0.06 -12.48 8.14
CA PRO A 162 0.71 -13.79 8.38
C PRO A 162 0.26 -14.93 7.46
N LEU A 163 -1.01 -14.93 7.08
CA LEU A 163 -1.61 -15.99 6.28
C LEU A 163 -1.63 -15.72 4.77
N SER A 164 -0.97 -14.66 4.30
CA SER A 164 -1.10 -14.26 2.90
C SER A 164 -0.73 -15.39 1.94
N VAL A 165 -1.61 -15.59 0.96
CA VAL A 165 -1.46 -16.55 -0.13
C VAL A 165 -1.06 -15.87 -1.44
N THR A 166 -0.88 -14.54 -1.45
CA THR A 166 -0.46 -13.77 -2.62
C THR A 166 0.89 -14.29 -3.12
N ALA A 167 0.89 -14.80 -4.35
CA ALA A 167 2.07 -15.35 -4.99
C ALA A 167 3.03 -14.25 -5.49
N GLY A 168 4.34 -14.53 -5.46
CA GLY A 168 5.34 -13.64 -6.03
C GLY A 168 5.22 -13.52 -7.55
N VAL A 169 5.57 -12.34 -8.08
CA VAL A 169 5.54 -12.07 -9.53
C VAL A 169 6.45 -13.01 -10.32
N HIS A 170 7.61 -13.37 -9.76
CA HIS A 170 8.59 -14.25 -10.41
C HIS A 170 8.52 -15.70 -9.92
N SER A 171 7.68 -16.01 -8.94
CA SER A 171 7.60 -17.35 -8.34
C SER A 171 6.22 -17.62 -7.74
N ARG A 172 5.54 -18.64 -8.26
CA ARG A 172 4.20 -19.05 -7.79
C ARG A 172 4.21 -19.74 -6.43
N THR A 173 5.36 -20.22 -5.95
CA THR A 173 5.50 -20.88 -4.64
C THR A 173 5.91 -19.90 -3.55
N PHE A 174 6.48 -18.75 -3.92
CA PHE A 174 6.90 -17.73 -2.97
C PHE A 174 5.73 -16.85 -2.52
N ARG A 175 5.74 -16.44 -1.25
CA ARG A 175 4.69 -15.62 -0.61
C ARG A 175 5.30 -14.33 -0.05
N PRO A 176 5.55 -13.31 -0.89
CA PRO A 176 6.22 -12.08 -0.46
C PRO A 176 5.38 -11.22 0.49
N MET A 177 4.06 -11.42 0.50
CA MET A 177 3.12 -10.63 1.29
C MET A 177 2.89 -11.19 2.71
N ARG A 178 3.63 -12.23 3.09
CA ARG A 178 3.61 -12.73 4.48
C ARG A 178 4.42 -11.80 5.39
N SER A 179 3.83 -11.49 6.53
CA SER A 179 4.40 -10.64 7.57
C SER A 179 4.08 -11.18 8.95
N ASP A 180 4.86 -10.79 9.95
CA ASP A 180 4.63 -11.20 11.33
C ASP A 180 3.36 -10.57 11.92
N ARG A 181 2.92 -9.44 11.36
CA ARG A 181 1.71 -8.70 11.76
C ARG A 181 0.99 -8.14 10.54
N PRO A 182 -0.34 -7.97 10.57
CA PRO A 182 -1.08 -7.35 9.48
C PRO A 182 -0.64 -5.90 9.28
N ALA A 183 -0.43 -5.50 8.03
CA ALA A 183 0.00 -4.15 7.68
C ALA A 183 -0.41 -3.76 6.26
N PHE A 184 -0.55 -2.46 6.04
CA PHE A 184 -0.51 -1.87 4.71
C PHE A 184 0.78 -1.10 4.50
N VAL A 185 1.41 -1.29 3.34
CA VAL A 185 2.58 -0.50 2.95
C VAL A 185 2.21 0.41 1.79
N VAL A 186 2.44 1.71 1.95
CA VAL A 186 2.07 2.75 0.99
C VAL A 186 3.33 3.46 0.51
N ARG A 187 3.47 3.65 -0.80
CA ARG A 187 4.55 4.45 -1.41
C ARG A 187 4.10 5.05 -2.73
N ALA A 188 4.85 6.00 -3.26
CA ALA A 188 4.63 6.49 -4.62
C ALA A 188 4.74 5.37 -5.67
N ILE A 189 3.95 5.48 -6.74
CA ILE A 189 4.08 4.64 -7.94
C ILE A 189 5.46 4.88 -8.58
N THR A 190 6.07 3.80 -9.07
CA THR A 190 7.36 3.80 -9.76
C THR A 190 7.26 2.99 -11.07
N PRO A 191 8.19 3.17 -12.02
CA PRO A 191 8.24 2.33 -13.22
C PRO A 191 8.20 0.82 -12.93
N HIS A 192 8.84 0.38 -11.83
CA HIS A 192 8.84 -1.03 -11.41
C HIS A 192 7.43 -1.60 -11.14
N ASP A 193 6.42 -0.75 -10.94
CA ASP A 193 5.06 -1.20 -10.67
C ASP A 193 4.34 -1.81 -11.89
N ALA A 194 4.90 -1.67 -13.09
CA ALA A 194 4.39 -2.31 -14.31
C ALA A 194 4.14 -3.82 -14.13
N MET A 195 4.94 -4.51 -13.31
CA MET A 195 4.80 -5.96 -13.10
C MET A 195 3.66 -6.36 -12.14
N PHE A 196 3.09 -5.40 -11.41
CA PHE A 196 2.02 -5.60 -10.42
C PHE A 196 0.65 -5.06 -10.90
N ILE A 197 0.61 -4.46 -12.08
CA ILE A 197 -0.61 -4.01 -12.76
C ILE A 197 -0.94 -4.93 -13.95
N ASP A 198 -2.13 -4.80 -14.52
CA ASP A 198 -2.54 -5.58 -15.70
C ASP A 198 -2.46 -7.10 -15.52
N ARG A 199 -2.79 -7.60 -14.32
CA ARG A 199 -2.72 -9.03 -13.99
C ARG A 199 -3.92 -9.80 -14.55
N ASP A 200 -3.69 -10.98 -15.11
CA ASP A 200 -4.73 -11.79 -15.79
C ASP A 200 -5.90 -12.23 -14.90
N GLY A 201 -5.75 -12.17 -13.57
CA GLY A 201 -6.82 -12.48 -12.62
C GLY A 201 -7.90 -11.38 -12.49
N SER A 202 -7.66 -10.19 -13.05
CA SER A 202 -8.58 -9.05 -12.93
C SER A 202 -9.42 -8.84 -14.19
N PRO A 203 -10.66 -8.32 -14.10
CA PRO A 203 -11.47 -7.93 -15.25
C PRO A 203 -10.73 -6.94 -16.19
N ALA A 204 -11.04 -6.99 -17.48
CA ALA A 204 -10.34 -6.20 -18.50
C ALA A 204 -10.48 -4.68 -18.25
N GLU A 205 -11.64 -4.25 -17.76
CA GLU A 205 -11.97 -2.87 -17.42
C GLU A 205 -11.13 -2.37 -16.24
N VAL A 206 -10.92 -3.24 -15.24
CA VAL A 206 -10.05 -2.95 -14.09
C VAL A 206 -8.61 -2.82 -14.55
N ARG A 207 -8.12 -3.77 -15.35
CA ARG A 207 -6.77 -3.77 -15.91
C ARG A 207 -6.51 -2.52 -16.77
N LEU A 208 -7.48 -2.14 -17.60
CA LEU A 208 -7.41 -0.94 -18.43
C LEU A 208 -7.30 0.33 -17.56
N ARG A 209 -8.13 0.44 -16.53
CA ARG A 209 -8.05 1.58 -15.59
C ARG A 209 -6.70 1.63 -14.90
N GLU A 210 -6.20 0.51 -14.39
CA GLU A 210 -4.87 0.44 -13.74
C GLU A 210 -3.76 0.92 -14.68
N LEU A 211 -3.75 0.48 -15.94
CA LEU A 211 -2.74 0.90 -16.93
C LEU A 211 -2.83 2.39 -17.27
N LEU A 212 -4.05 2.94 -17.41
CA LEU A 212 -4.24 4.36 -17.68
C LEU A 212 -3.74 5.21 -16.52
N THR A 213 -4.10 4.86 -15.29
CA THR A 213 -3.67 5.57 -14.08
C THR A 213 -2.16 5.43 -13.85
N TYR A 214 -1.60 4.24 -14.04
CA TYR A 214 -0.15 4.04 -13.97
C TYR A 214 0.58 4.93 -14.98
N LYS A 215 0.14 4.93 -16.24
CA LYS A 215 0.75 5.74 -17.30
C LYS A 215 0.67 7.24 -16.97
N SER A 216 -0.41 7.74 -16.38
CA SER A 216 -0.51 9.16 -16.03
C SER A 216 0.51 9.58 -14.95
N TRP A 217 0.94 8.66 -14.09
CA TRP A 217 1.90 8.96 -13.02
C TRP A 217 3.35 8.80 -13.41
N VAL A 218 3.70 7.78 -14.21
CA VAL A 218 5.11 7.50 -14.55
C VAL A 218 5.45 7.70 -16.01
N GLY A 219 4.48 7.98 -16.88
CA GLY A 219 4.69 8.03 -18.34
C GLY A 219 5.83 8.95 -18.79
N ALA A 220 6.04 10.07 -18.11
CA ALA A 220 7.12 11.02 -18.43
C ALA A 220 8.54 10.48 -18.15
N VAL A 221 8.67 9.42 -17.36
CA VAL A 221 9.96 8.84 -16.94
C VAL A 221 10.14 7.39 -17.43
N LEU A 222 9.19 6.87 -18.20
CA LEU A 222 9.29 5.53 -18.79
C LEU A 222 10.25 5.53 -19.99
N PRO A 223 11.03 4.47 -20.19
CA PRO A 223 11.68 4.19 -21.46
C PRO A 223 10.67 4.18 -22.61
N GLU A 224 11.10 4.59 -23.81
CA GLU A 224 10.23 4.72 -24.98
C GLU A 224 9.58 3.38 -25.37
N ASP A 225 10.35 2.29 -25.32
CA ASP A 225 9.89 0.94 -25.60
C ASP A 225 8.85 0.44 -24.59
N GLU A 226 9.05 0.72 -23.29
CA GLU A 226 8.05 0.42 -22.26
C GLU A 226 6.77 1.23 -22.45
N SER A 227 6.89 2.52 -22.76
CA SER A 227 5.75 3.40 -23.04
C SER A 227 4.91 2.89 -24.22
N LEU A 228 5.57 2.52 -25.32
CA LEU A 228 4.92 1.95 -26.50
C LEU A 228 4.24 0.60 -26.19
N ALA A 229 4.87 -0.25 -25.39
CA ALA A 229 4.28 -1.53 -24.97
C ALA A 229 3.00 -1.32 -24.16
N ILE A 230 3.00 -0.36 -23.23
CA ILE A 230 1.81 0.00 -22.43
C ILE A 230 0.70 0.58 -23.32
N GLU A 231 1.03 1.45 -24.28
CA GLU A 231 0.05 2.01 -25.22
C GLU A 231 -0.60 0.94 -26.09
N LYS A 232 0.21 0.02 -26.61
CA LYS A 232 -0.29 -1.14 -27.34
C LYS A 232 -1.23 -1.96 -26.46
N ARG A 233 -0.84 -2.25 -25.21
CA ARG A 233 -1.66 -3.04 -24.29
C ARG A 233 -2.99 -2.37 -23.94
N ILE A 234 -2.98 -1.06 -23.71
CA ILE A 234 -4.19 -0.25 -23.51
C ILE A 234 -5.13 -0.37 -24.73
N THR A 235 -4.58 -0.33 -25.94
CA THR A 235 -5.35 -0.45 -27.18
C THR A 235 -5.99 -1.84 -27.32
N GLU A 236 -5.24 -2.90 -27.03
CA GLU A 236 -5.76 -4.28 -27.01
C GLU A 236 -6.92 -4.45 -26.04
N LEU A 237 -6.80 -3.92 -24.81
CA LEU A 237 -7.86 -4.00 -23.81
C LEU A 237 -9.11 -3.23 -24.22
N ARG A 238 -8.96 -2.04 -24.81
CA ARG A 238 -10.08 -1.26 -25.34
C ARG A 238 -10.85 -2.03 -26.41
N LEU A 239 -10.14 -2.64 -27.36
CA LEU A 239 -10.75 -3.47 -28.41
C LEU A 239 -11.46 -4.70 -27.82
N ALA A 240 -10.84 -5.36 -26.84
CA ALA A 240 -11.42 -6.54 -26.18
C ALA A 240 -12.70 -6.20 -25.39
N ILE A 241 -12.77 -5.02 -24.76
CA ILE A 241 -13.96 -4.54 -24.06
C ILE A 241 -15.05 -4.15 -25.06
N ALA A 242 -14.70 -3.43 -26.13
CA ALA A 242 -15.66 -3.02 -27.17
C ALA A 242 -16.28 -4.21 -27.90
N GLY A 243 -15.52 -5.29 -28.16
CA GLY A 243 -16.02 -6.50 -28.80
C GLY A 243 -16.90 -7.40 -27.91
N ARG A 244 -17.11 -7.05 -26.64
CA ARG A 244 -18.05 -7.72 -25.71
C ARG A 244 -19.39 -6.99 -25.59
N SER A 245 -19.46 -5.75 -26.07
CA SER A 245 -20.68 -4.93 -26.13
C SER A 245 -21.48 -5.27 -27.39
#